data_AF-A0A3B7D2M8-F1
#
_entry.id   AF-A0A3B7D2M8-F1
#
_cell.length_a   1.000
_cell.length_b   1.000
_cell.length_c   1.000
_cell.angle_alpha   90.00
_cell.angle_beta   90.00
_cell.angle_gamma   90.00
#
_symmetry.space_group_name_H-M   'P 1'
#
loop_
_entity.id
_entity.type
_entity.pdbx_description
1 polymer ?
#
loop_
_entity_poly.entity_id
_entity_poly.type
_entity_poly.pdbx_seq_one_letter_code
_entity_poly.pdbx_strand_id
1 'polypeptide(L)'
;MFGKTWEAATGTVVESRVTGASVAEHGSSVRREFVVEVVPAAGAPYRAAVKEGNYSDFWHPRPGQRVLLQIEAKSGKVRFDRSDPGLSFKEHERRTSAAFDAALDPDTPPPAG
;
A
#
# COMPACT_ATOMS: atom_id res chain seq x y z
N MET A 1 10.35 6.49 -27.67
CA MET A 1 9.34 6.28 -26.62
C MET A 1 9.95 6.64 -25.27
N PHE A 2 9.56 7.77 -24.67
CA PHE A 2 10.07 8.20 -23.37
C PHE A 2 8.99 8.01 -22.30
N GLY A 3 8.71 6.76 -21.96
CA GLY A 3 7.95 6.40 -20.77
C GLY A 3 8.89 6.30 -19.57
N LYS A 4 8.43 6.66 -18.38
CA LYS A 4 9.14 6.33 -17.14
C LYS A 4 9.13 4.81 -17.00
N THR A 5 10.30 4.17 -17.10
CA THR A 5 10.42 2.73 -16.81
C THR A 5 10.29 2.56 -15.30
N TRP A 6 9.21 1.91 -14.89
CA TRP A 6 8.95 1.54 -13.51
C TRP A 6 9.27 0.07 -13.34
N GLU A 7 10.15 -0.24 -12.41
CA GLU A 7 10.58 -1.59 -12.09
C GLU A 7 9.88 -2.07 -10.82
N ALA A 8 9.44 -3.33 -10.83
CA ALA A 8 8.77 -3.93 -9.69
C ALA A 8 9.76 -4.10 -8.53
N ALA A 9 9.30 -3.77 -7.33
CA ALA A 9 10.01 -3.98 -6.09
C ALA A 9 9.03 -4.38 -4.99
N THR A 10 9.57 -4.83 -3.86
CA THR A 10 8.77 -5.09 -2.66
C THR A 10 9.31 -4.26 -1.52
N GLY A 11 8.54 -4.06 -0.47
CA GLY A 11 9.05 -3.43 0.73
C GLY A 11 8.17 -3.62 1.93
N THR A 12 8.65 -3.16 3.07
CA THR A 12 7.93 -3.20 4.34
C THR A 12 7.73 -1.78 4.82
N VAL A 13 6.48 -1.41 5.12
CA VAL A 13 6.19 -0.10 5.72
C VAL A 13 6.79 -0.07 7.11
N VAL A 14 7.68 0.88 7.37
CA VAL A 14 8.32 1.08 8.67
C VAL A 14 7.49 2.03 9.51
N GLU A 15 7.03 3.12 8.91
CA GLU A 15 6.30 4.17 9.62
C GLU A 15 5.40 4.95 8.66
N SER A 16 4.40 5.65 9.20
CA SER A 16 3.56 6.56 8.43
C SER A 16 3.25 7.81 9.24
N ARG A 17 3.08 8.93 8.57
CA ARG A 17 2.66 10.20 9.19
C ARG A 17 1.63 10.92 8.34
N VAL A 18 0.79 11.70 9.01
CA VAL A 18 -0.08 12.67 8.33
C VAL A 18 0.76 13.88 7.93
N THR A 19 0.73 14.25 6.66
CA THR A 19 1.46 15.41 6.12
C THR A 19 0.56 16.58 5.77
N GLY A 20 -0.75 16.36 5.74
CA GLY A 20 -1.73 17.43 5.59
C GLY A 20 -3.12 16.94 5.95
N ALA A 21 -3.91 17.83 6.51
CA ALA A 21 -5.34 17.65 6.68
C ALA A 21 -6.02 18.90 6.10
N SER A 22 -7.05 18.70 5.30
CA SER A 22 -7.90 19.77 4.81
C SER A 22 -9.34 19.43 5.13
N VAL A 23 -10.09 20.42 5.60
CA VAL A 23 -11.53 20.33 5.85
C VAL A 23 -12.19 21.25 4.83
N ALA A 24 -13.04 20.67 3.99
CA ALA A 24 -13.88 21.39 3.03
C ALA A 24 -15.36 21.16 3.38
N GLU A 25 -16.23 22.00 2.82
CA GLU A 25 -17.69 21.96 3.05
C GLU A 25 -18.33 20.59 2.74
N HIS A 26 -17.67 19.79 1.90
CA HIS A 26 -18.12 18.44 1.50
C HIS A 26 -17.20 17.30 1.97
N GLY A 27 -16.32 17.56 2.94
CA GLY A 27 -15.55 16.50 3.60
C GLY A 27 -14.13 16.88 3.98
N SER A 28 -13.50 16.01 4.77
CA SER A 28 -12.10 16.12 5.18
C SER A 28 -11.23 15.18 4.36
N SER A 29 -10.09 15.67 3.84
CA SER A 29 -9.04 14.81 3.27
C SER A 29 -7.78 14.87 4.12
N VAL A 30 -7.20 13.70 4.38
CA VAL A 30 -5.95 13.53 5.13
C VAL A 30 -4.93 12.93 4.19
N ARG A 31 -3.84 13.65 3.93
CA ARG A 31 -2.72 13.15 3.15
C ARG A 31 -1.70 12.47 4.04
N ARG A 32 -1.20 11.32 3.60
CA ARG A 32 -0.18 10.56 4.33
C ARG A 32 1.10 10.37 3.54
N GLU A 33 2.19 10.26 4.28
CA GLU A 33 3.50 9.86 3.77
C GLU A 33 4.00 8.67 4.58
N PHE A 34 4.70 7.76 3.90
CA PHE A 34 5.13 6.47 4.43
C PHE A 34 6.64 6.37 4.33
N VAL A 35 7.27 5.82 5.36
CA VAL A 35 8.66 5.34 5.27
C VAL A 35 8.58 3.86 4.97
N VAL A 36 9.22 3.44 3.88
CA VAL A 36 9.22 2.05 3.43
C VAL A 36 10.66 1.57 3.30
N GLU A 37 10.96 0.41 3.87
CA GLU A 37 12.18 -0.32 3.60
C GLU A 37 11.99 -1.07 2.28
N VAL A 38 12.58 -0.53 1.22
CA VAL A 38 12.47 -1.00 -0.15
C VAL A 38 13.50 -2.09 -0.38
N VAL A 39 13.05 -3.20 -0.95
CA VAL A 39 13.87 -4.31 -1.42
C VAL A 39 13.74 -4.35 -2.95
N PRO A 40 14.68 -3.71 -3.67
CA PRO A 40 14.70 -3.76 -5.13
C PRO A 40 15.02 -5.17 -5.63
N ALA A 41 14.64 -5.48 -6.87
CA ALA A 41 14.96 -6.78 -7.50
C ALA A 41 16.48 -7.01 -7.65
N ALA A 42 17.24 -5.92 -7.80
CA ALA A 42 18.70 -5.94 -7.81
C ALA A 42 19.21 -4.80 -6.93
N GLY A 43 20.15 -5.11 -6.03
CA GLY A 43 20.78 -4.15 -5.13
C GLY A 43 20.44 -4.35 -3.66
N ALA A 44 20.98 -3.45 -2.83
CA ALA A 44 20.76 -3.51 -1.38
C ALA A 44 19.42 -2.86 -1.00
N PRO A 45 18.77 -3.33 0.08
CA PRO A 45 17.62 -2.65 0.65
C PRO A 45 17.95 -1.22 1.10
N TYR A 46 16.98 -0.32 0.98
CA TYR A 46 17.12 1.07 1.42
C TYR A 46 15.79 1.66 1.89
N ARG A 47 15.84 2.73 2.68
CA ARG A 47 14.61 3.42 3.13
C ARG A 47 14.22 4.55 2.17
N ALA A 48 12.95 4.61 1.82
CA ALA A 48 12.40 5.64 0.97
C ALA A 48 11.12 6.25 1.58
N ALA A 49 10.94 7.55 1.38
CA ALA A 49 9.66 8.21 1.61
C ALA A 49 8.75 7.98 0.40
N VAL A 50 7.57 7.43 0.64
CA VAL A 50 6.57 7.08 -0.36
C VAL A 50 5.29 7.83 -0.07
N LYS A 51 4.77 8.54 -1.07
CA LYS A 51 3.50 9.25 -0.96
C LYS A 51 2.33 8.28 -1.06
N GLU A 52 1.18 8.65 -0.50
CA GLU A 52 -0.06 7.89 -0.69
C GLU A 52 -0.35 7.59 -2.17
N GLY A 53 -0.99 6.45 -2.42
CA GLY A 53 -1.47 6.09 -3.74
C GLY A 53 -2.54 7.09 -4.21
N ASN A 54 -2.40 7.61 -5.42
CA ASN A 54 -3.37 8.58 -5.98
C ASN A 54 -4.59 7.91 -6.66
N TYR A 55 -5.05 6.79 -6.13
CA TYR A 55 -6.12 5.98 -6.72
C TYR A 55 -7.23 5.71 -5.70
N SER A 56 -8.47 5.60 -6.18
CA SER A 56 -9.68 5.63 -5.35
C SER A 56 -9.83 4.46 -4.38
N ASP A 57 -9.27 3.30 -4.72
CA ASP A 57 -9.35 2.08 -3.91
C ASP A 57 -8.15 1.94 -2.94
N PHE A 58 -7.34 2.99 -2.76
CA PHE A 58 -6.14 2.93 -1.94
C PHE A 58 -6.47 2.76 -0.45
N TRP A 59 -6.12 1.59 0.08
CA TRP A 59 -6.15 1.30 1.51
C TRP A 59 -4.78 1.58 2.12
N HIS A 60 -4.75 2.45 3.13
CA HIS A 60 -3.51 2.86 3.77
C HIS A 60 -2.83 1.67 4.46
N PRO A 61 -1.59 1.33 4.08
CA PRO A 61 -0.88 0.23 4.70
C PRO A 61 -0.44 0.60 6.12
N ARG A 62 -0.32 -0.41 6.98
CA ARG A 62 0.11 -0.24 8.38
C ARG A 62 1.63 -0.47 8.50
N PRO A 63 2.31 0.12 9.51
CA PRO A 63 3.66 -0.29 9.88
C PRO A 63 3.75 -1.83 10.06
N GLY A 64 4.82 -2.43 9.53
CA GLY A 64 5.03 -3.87 9.45
C GLY A 64 4.40 -4.56 8.24
N GLN A 65 3.51 -3.89 7.48
CA GLN A 65 2.89 -4.49 6.30
C GLN A 65 3.86 -4.55 5.13
N ARG A 66 3.95 -5.73 4.50
CA ARG A 66 4.65 -5.92 3.22
C ARG A 66 3.77 -5.44 2.07
N VAL A 67 4.36 -4.68 1.16
CA VAL A 67 3.69 -4.03 0.02
C VAL A 67 4.48 -4.22 -1.27
N LEU A 68 3.78 -4.17 -2.39
CA LEU A 68 4.35 -4.07 -3.73
C LEU A 68 4.62 -2.60 -4.07
N LEU A 69 5.77 -2.37 -4.66
CA LEU A 69 6.30 -1.05 -4.99
C LEU A 69 6.76 -1.02 -6.43
N GLN A 70 6.90 0.19 -6.94
CA GLN A 70 7.52 0.47 -8.23
C GLN A 70 8.61 1.53 -8.07
N ILE A 71 9.77 1.26 -8.67
CA ILE A 71 10.94 2.16 -8.66
C ILE A 71 11.12 2.73 -10.06
N GLU A 72 11.18 4.04 -10.21
CA GLU A 72 11.51 4.69 -11.49
C GLU A 72 13.02 4.56 -11.75
N ALA A 73 13.41 3.78 -12.75
CA ALA A 73 14.80 3.41 -13.02
C ALA A 73 15.75 4.62 -13.17
N LYS A 74 15.24 5.77 -13.66
CA LYS A 74 16.05 6.98 -13.89
C LYS A 74 16.20 7.89 -12.68
N SER A 75 15.18 7.96 -11.82
CA SER A 75 15.13 8.95 -10.74
C SER A 75 15.21 8.32 -9.35
N GLY A 76 15.08 7.00 -9.25
CA GLY A 76 14.96 6.28 -7.98
C GLY A 76 13.66 6.58 -7.24
N LYS A 77 12.69 7.29 -7.84
CA LYS A 77 11.40 7.56 -7.20
C LYS A 77 10.66 6.27 -6.93
N VAL A 78 10.14 6.13 -5.72
CA VAL A 78 9.39 4.97 -5.27
C VAL A 78 7.91 5.35 -5.14
N ARG A 79 7.03 4.45 -5.58
CA ARG A 79 5.58 4.56 -5.38
C ARG A 79 4.99 3.19 -5.06
N PHE A 80 3.81 3.17 -4.44
CA PHE A 80 3.03 1.95 -4.31
C PHE A 80 2.61 1.42 -5.68
N ASP A 81 2.65 0.10 -5.82
CA ASP A 81 2.05 -0.56 -6.97
C ASP A 81 0.52 -0.47 -6.83
N ARG A 82 -0.17 -0.21 -7.95
CA ARG A 82 -1.64 -0.11 -7.99
C ARG A 82 -2.32 -1.49 -8.01
N SER A 83 -1.56 -2.53 -8.36
CA SER A 83 -2.02 -3.91 -8.41
C SER A 83 -1.84 -4.64 -7.09
N ASP A 84 -1.33 -3.98 -6.04
CA ASP A 84 -1.15 -4.59 -4.73
C ASP A 84 -2.52 -4.89 -4.08
N PRO A 85 -2.89 -6.17 -3.88
CA PRO A 85 -4.14 -6.52 -3.23
C PRO A 85 -4.17 -6.10 -1.76
N GLY A 86 -3.01 -5.93 -1.11
CA GLY A 86 -2.91 -5.42 0.26
C GLY A 86 -3.21 -3.93 0.41
N LEU A 87 -3.30 -3.20 -0.71
CA LEU A 87 -3.60 -1.78 -0.79
C LEU A 87 -4.98 -1.51 -1.41
N SER A 88 -5.79 -2.55 -1.62
CA SER A 88 -7.17 -2.42 -2.11
C SER A 88 -8.15 -2.41 -0.93
N PHE A 89 -9.01 -1.39 -0.87
CA PHE A 89 -10.08 -1.34 0.11
C PHE A 89 -11.06 -2.50 -0.06
N LYS A 90 -11.40 -2.84 -1.31
CA LYS A 90 -12.27 -3.99 -1.62
C LYS A 90 -11.71 -5.32 -1.10
N GLU A 91 -10.43 -5.57 -1.31
CA GLU A 91 -9.78 -6.79 -0.80
C GLU A 91 -9.75 -6.81 0.74
N HIS A 92 -9.51 -5.65 1.36
CA HIS A 92 -9.57 -5.51 2.81
C HIS A 92 -10.98 -5.80 3.36
N GLU A 93 -12.02 -5.27 2.72
CA GLU A 93 -13.43 -5.52 3.07
C GLU A 93 -13.76 -7.02 2.94
N ARG A 94 -13.38 -7.66 1.82
CA ARG A 94 -13.60 -9.11 1.62
C ARG A 94 -12.94 -9.95 2.70
N ARG A 95 -11.66 -9.67 3.03
CA ARG A 95 -10.92 -10.40 4.08
C ARG A 95 -11.55 -10.19 5.45
N THR A 96 -12.02 -8.98 5.74
CA THR A 96 -12.65 -8.66 7.03
C THR A 96 -14.00 -9.36 7.16
N SER A 97 -14.83 -9.34 6.11
CA SER A 97 -16.11 -10.07 6.10
C SER A 97 -15.89 -11.56 6.28
N ALA A 98 -15.00 -12.17 5.49
CA ALA A 98 -14.73 -13.60 5.60
C ALA A 98 -14.20 -14.01 6.99
N ALA A 99 -13.37 -13.18 7.61
CA ALA A 99 -12.87 -13.43 8.96
C ALA A 99 -13.97 -13.30 10.02
N PHE A 100 -14.89 -12.35 9.84
CA PHE A 100 -16.05 -12.18 10.72
C PHE A 100 -17.01 -13.37 10.60
N ASP A 101 -17.33 -13.78 9.38
CA ASP A 101 -18.21 -14.93 9.11
C ASP A 101 -17.63 -16.22 9.71
N ALA A 102 -16.31 -16.47 9.54
CA ALA A 102 -15.63 -17.60 10.16
C ALA A 102 -15.58 -17.53 11.70
N ALA A 103 -15.62 -16.34 12.29
CA ALA A 103 -15.71 -16.18 13.74
C ALA A 103 -17.14 -16.45 14.27
N LEU A 104 -18.16 -16.27 13.44
CA LEU A 104 -19.55 -16.62 13.77
C LEU A 104 -19.82 -18.12 13.62
N ASP A 105 -19.14 -18.80 12.70
CA ASP A 105 -19.29 -20.23 12.44
C ASP A 105 -17.92 -20.94 12.39
N PRO A 106 -17.51 -21.62 13.48
CA PRO A 106 -16.18 -22.23 13.59
C PRO A 106 -15.96 -23.40 12.62
N ASP A 107 -17.00 -23.93 11.98
CA ASP A 107 -16.91 -25.02 11.00
C ASP A 107 -16.72 -24.51 9.55
N THR A 108 -16.71 -23.19 9.32
CA THR A 108 -16.44 -22.63 7.99
C THR A 108 -14.93 -22.45 7.75
N PRO A 109 -14.32 -23.18 6.79
CA PRO A 109 -12.90 -23.02 6.50
C PRO A 109 -12.61 -21.63 5.91
N PRO A 110 -11.50 -20.97 6.30
CA PRO A 110 -11.14 -19.67 5.75
C PRO A 110 -10.85 -19.77 4.24
N PRO A 111 -11.13 -18.72 3.44
CA PRO A 111 -10.85 -18.74 2.01
C PRO A 111 -9.34 -18.85 1.74
N ALA A 112 -8.96 -19.73 0.81
CA ALA A 112 -7.59 -19.88 0.35
C ALA A 112 -7.08 -18.55 -0.26
N GLY A 113 -5.89 -18.14 0.17
CA GLY A 113 -5.28 -16.84 -0.13
C GLY A 113 -4.75 -16.66 -1.55
#